data_AF-A0A959URK0-F1
#
_entry.id   AF-A0A959URK0-F1
#
_cell.length_a   1.000
_cell.length_b   1.000
_cell.length_c   1.000
_cell.angle_alpha   90.00
_cell.angle_beta   90.00
_cell.angle_gamma   90.00
#
_symmetry.space_group_name_H-M   'P 1'
#
loop_
_entity.id
_entity.type
_entity.pdbx_description
1 polymer ?
#
loop_
_entity_poly.entity_id
_entity_poly.type
_entity_poly.pdbx_seq_one_letter_code
_entity_poly.pdbx_strand_id
1 'polypeptide(L)' 'MLPLLMLPVLVQAQAPAHHWPLDESSGPVAQDILGGSHGQVQGNTFWDPLGGHFGGCLRFNGNTARALVGP' A
#
# COMPACT_ATOMS: atom_id res chain seq x y z
N MET A 1 3.26 45.59 26.32
CA MET A 1 3.67 44.16 26.31
C MET A 1 2.56 43.40 25.60
N LEU A 2 2.78 42.91 24.38
CA LEU A 2 1.80 42.04 23.69
C LEU A 2 1.98 40.59 24.19
N PRO A 3 0.90 39.84 24.49
CA PRO A 3 1.03 38.44 24.86
C PRO A 3 1.35 37.63 23.62
N LEU A 4 2.35 36.75 23.73
CA LEU A 4 2.71 35.80 22.70
C LEU A 4 1.57 34.75 22.62
N LEU A 5 0.69 34.87 21.63
CA LEU A 5 -0.29 33.84 21.32
C LEU A 5 0.45 32.61 20.78
N MET A 6 0.55 31.57 21.61
CA MET A 6 0.98 30.23 21.18
C MET A 6 -0.14 29.63 20.32
N LEU A 7 0.02 29.69 19.00
CA LEU A 7 -0.87 29.00 18.07
C LEU A 7 -0.61 27.49 18.17
N PRO A 8 -1.65 26.65 18.33
CA PRO A 8 -1.46 25.21 18.24
C PRO A 8 -0.99 24.88 16.82
N VAL A 9 0.19 24.27 16.71
CA VAL A 9 0.59 23.60 15.46
C VAL A 9 -0.35 22.41 15.30
N LEU A 10 -1.25 22.51 14.32
CA LEU A 10 -1.99 21.35 13.84
C LEU A 10 -0.99 20.51 13.05
N VAL A 11 -0.51 19.41 13.65
CA VAL A 11 0.21 18.38 12.89
C VAL A 11 -0.83 17.62 12.09
N GLN A 12 -0.99 18.02 10.83
CA GLN A 12 -1.87 17.30 9.92
C GLN A 12 -1.12 16.05 9.43
N ALA A 13 -1.65 14.86 9.75
CA ALA A 13 -1.14 13.63 9.18
C ALA A 13 -1.25 13.73 7.65
N GLN A 14 -0.12 13.59 6.97
CA GLN A 14 -0.11 13.64 5.53
C GLN A 14 -0.82 12.39 4.99
N ALA A 15 -1.80 12.58 4.11
CA ALA A 15 -2.46 11.46 3.47
C ALA A 15 -1.43 10.67 2.62
N PRO A 16 -1.55 9.33 2.56
CA PRO A 16 -0.68 8.53 1.71
C PRO A 16 -0.88 8.92 0.24
N ALA A 17 0.23 9.05 -0.50
CA ALA A 17 0.21 9.33 -1.94
C ALA A 17 -0.16 8.09 -2.77
N HIS A 18 0.15 6.91 -2.25
CA HIS A 18 -0.10 5.61 -2.88
C HIS A 18 -0.57 4.61 -1.84
N HIS A 19 -1.39 3.65 -2.26
CA HIS A 19 -1.84 2.55 -1.42
C HIS A 19 -2.10 1.31 -2.26
N TRP A 20 -1.30 0.27 -2.03
CA TRP A 20 -1.51 -1.07 -2.58
C TRP A 20 -2.07 -1.96 -1.47
N PRO A 21 -3.36 -2.34 -1.53
CA PRO A 21 -3.96 -3.22 -0.52
C PRO A 21 -3.38 -4.64 -0.56
N LEU A 22 -2.89 -5.06 -1.74
CA LEU A 22 -2.36 -6.40 -2.01
C LEU A 22 -3.39 -7.50 -1.73
N ASP A 23 -4.64 -7.27 -2.11
CA ASP A 23 -5.78 -8.16 -1.86
C ASP A 23 -6.51 -8.58 -3.15
N GLU A 24 -5.88 -8.40 -4.30
CA GLU A 24 -6.42 -8.84 -5.58
C GLU A 24 -6.68 -10.35 -5.59
N SER A 25 -7.65 -10.81 -6.38
CA SER A 25 -7.98 -12.24 -6.45
C SER A 25 -7.16 -13.02 -7.46
N SER A 26 -6.58 -12.32 -8.45
CA SER A 26 -5.86 -12.93 -9.58
C SER A 26 -5.09 -11.88 -10.38
N GLY A 27 -4.24 -12.35 -11.29
CA GLY A 27 -3.54 -11.51 -12.27
C GLY A 27 -2.19 -10.98 -11.78
N PRO A 28 -1.41 -10.34 -12.68
CA PRO A 28 -0.05 -9.88 -12.38
C PRO A 28 0.00 -8.46 -11.82
N VAL A 29 -1.13 -7.79 -11.62
CA VAL A 29 -1.18 -6.35 -11.27
C VAL A 29 -1.51 -6.20 -9.79
N ALA A 30 -0.69 -5.43 -9.06
CA ALA A 30 -1.04 -4.91 -7.74
C ALA A 30 -1.59 -3.49 -7.92
N GLN A 31 -2.86 -3.25 -7.60
CA GLN A 31 -3.51 -1.98 -7.85
C GLN A 31 -3.15 -0.96 -6.76
N ASP A 32 -2.55 0.15 -7.17
CA ASP A 32 -2.58 1.38 -6.38
C ASP A 32 -3.96 2.03 -6.46
N ILE A 33 -4.68 2.07 -5.34
CA ILE A 33 -6.04 2.61 -5.28
C ILE A 33 -6.11 4.11 -5.03
N LEU A 34 -4.96 4.78 -4.84
CA LEU A 34 -4.89 6.22 -4.60
C LEU A 34 -4.15 6.97 -5.72
N GLY A 35 -2.90 6.61 -5.98
CA GLY A 35 -2.01 7.38 -6.86
C GLY A 35 -1.94 6.89 -8.31
N GLY A 36 -2.63 5.80 -8.65
CA GLY A 36 -2.63 5.20 -9.99
C GLY A 36 -1.32 4.53 -10.42
N SER A 37 -0.34 4.39 -9.52
CA SER A 37 0.93 3.73 -9.79
C SER A 37 0.81 2.21 -9.60
N HIS A 38 0.11 1.52 -10.50
CA HIS A 38 -0.07 0.07 -10.39
C HIS A 38 1.27 -0.68 -10.45
N GLY A 39 1.42 -1.67 -9.57
CA GLY A 39 2.60 -2.54 -9.52
C GLY A 39 2.47 -3.81 -10.35
N GLN A 40 3.56 -4.58 -10.39
CA GLN A 40 3.64 -5.89 -11.03
C GLN A 40 4.09 -6.97 -10.05
N VAL A 41 3.41 -8.10 -10.08
CA VAL A 41 3.69 -9.28 -9.26
C VAL A 41 4.42 -10.32 -10.11
N GLN A 42 5.52 -10.86 -9.60
CA GLN A 42 6.40 -11.77 -10.34
C GLN A 42 6.94 -12.91 -9.47
N GLY A 43 7.42 -13.98 -10.10
CA GLY A 43 8.21 -15.03 -9.44
C GLY A 43 7.43 -15.93 -8.49
N ASN A 44 6.51 -16.75 -9.01
CA ASN A 44 5.72 -17.71 -8.22
C ASN A 44 5.07 -17.09 -6.97
N THR A 45 4.68 -15.82 -7.08
CA THR A 45 3.84 -15.14 -6.10
C THR A 45 2.38 -15.44 -6.44
N PHE A 46 1.54 -15.62 -5.43
CA PHE A 46 0.13 -15.92 -5.63
C PHE A 46 -0.74 -15.13 -4.67
N TRP A 47 -1.92 -14.79 -5.15
CA TRP A 47 -2.96 -14.15 -4.36
C TRP A 47 -3.68 -15.18 -3.50
N ASP A 48 -3.95 -14.81 -2.25
CA ASP A 48 -4.81 -15.53 -1.33
C ASP A 48 -5.97 -14.64 -0.90
N PRO A 49 -7.14 -14.74 -1.56
CA PRO A 49 -8.28 -13.86 -1.33
C PRO A 49 -8.87 -13.95 0.09
N LEU A 50 -8.55 -14.99 0.85
CA LEU A 50 -9.11 -15.26 2.18
C LEU A 50 -8.05 -15.27 3.29
N GLY A 51 -6.77 -15.10 2.93
CA GLY A 51 -5.65 -15.21 3.84
C GLY A 51 -5.17 -13.90 4.46
N GLY A 52 -5.82 -12.77 4.14
CA GLY A 52 -5.43 -11.45 4.62
C GLY A 52 -5.99 -11.13 6.01
N HIS A 53 -5.32 -10.20 6.70
CA HIS A 53 -5.89 -9.57 7.91
C HIS A 53 -7.06 -8.64 7.58
N PHE A 54 -7.00 -8.00 6.40
CA PHE A 54 -8.06 -7.18 5.83
C PHE A 54 -8.19 -7.59 4.36
N GLY A 55 -9.32 -8.19 3.97
CA GLY A 55 -9.48 -8.75 2.63
C GLY A 55 -8.54 -9.95 2.38
N GLY A 56 -8.00 -10.02 1.16
CA GLY A 56 -6.99 -11.00 0.75
C GLY A 56 -5.55 -10.58 1.10
N CYS A 57 -4.58 -11.37 0.64
CA CYS A 57 -3.16 -11.03 0.73
C CYS A 57 -2.36 -11.56 -0.47
N LEU A 58 -1.16 -11.00 -0.66
CA LEU A 58 -0.16 -11.53 -1.57
C LEU A 58 0.82 -12.44 -0.81
N ARG A 59 0.95 -13.71 -1.24
CA ARG A 59 1.83 -14.68 -0.59
C ARG A 59 3.20 -14.74 -1.23
N PHE A 60 4.23 -14.54 -0.41
CA PHE A 60 5.63 -14.62 -0.81
C PHE A 60 6.23 -15.97 -0.41
N ASN A 61 6.88 -16.64 -1.37
CA ASN A 61 7.50 -17.95 -1.19
C ASN A 61 8.93 -17.90 -0.58
N GLY A 62 9.45 -16.70 -0.29
CA GLY A 62 10.79 -16.51 0.28
C GLY A 62 11.96 -16.73 -0.69
N ASN A 63 11.71 -16.94 -1.99
CA ASN A 63 12.74 -17.15 -3.00
C ASN A 63 12.61 -16.14 -4.16
N THR A 64 11.64 -16.35 -5.05
CA THR A 64 11.48 -15.56 -6.28
C THR A 64 10.34 -14.55 -6.19
N ALA A 65 9.46 -14.71 -5.20
CA ALA A 65 8.24 -13.92 -5.07
C ALA A 65 8.55 -12.45 -4.78
N ARG A 66 7.94 -11.56 -5.55
CA ARG A 66 8.11 -10.10 -5.42
C ARG A 66 6.90 -9.35 -5.97
N ALA A 67 6.64 -8.19 -5.37
CA ALA A 67 5.78 -7.14 -5.91
C ALA A 67 6.66 -5.92 -6.20
N LEU A 68 6.64 -5.45 -7.44
CA LEU A 68 7.31 -4.23 -7.88
C LEU A 68 6.25 -3.14 -7.89
N VAL A 69 6.32 -2.18 -6.96
CA VAL A 69 5.31 -1.12 -6.76
C VAL A 69 5.95 0.26 -6.77
N GLY A 70 5.14 1.28 -7.07
CA GLY A 70 5.55 2.69 -7.10
C GLY A 70 6.16 3.14 -8.44
N PRO A 71 6.47 4.44 -8.57
CA PRO A 71 7.61 4.90 -9.36
C PRO A 71 8.94 4.45 -8.75
#